data_AF-A0A1S1NFF8-F1
#
_entry.id   AF-A0A1S1NFF8-F1
#
_cell.length_a   1.000
_cell.length_b   1.000
_cell.length_c   1.000
_cell.angle_alpha   90.00
_cell.angle_beta   90.00
_cell.angle_gamma   90.00
#
_symmetry.space_group_name_H-M   'P 1'
#
loop_
_entity.id
_entity.type
_entity.pdbx_description
1 polymer ?
#
loop_
_entity_poly.entity_id
_entity_poly.type
_entity_poly.pdbx_seq_one_letter_code
_entity_poly.pdbx_strand_id
1 'polypeptide(L)'
;MRDFHTYSTYGGSAVQFTTSSGVRCRIWDPLASFQPWTGIECWGQLPGVAPNLNLAVASVYPYDKDTHTAFNSGPVPQERAVYSFFEHTDLSKHETSGLQQTPVDPASYHPLAAGQMILVPGSRGAPTINDAMCAADPDDTLTCEMQNAWGRGETHGFRLSPHGSRAY
;
A
#
# COMPACT_ATOMS: atom_id res chain seq x y z
N MET A 1 -17.63 -16.51 6.31
CA MET A 1 -16.84 -15.31 6.64
C MET A 1 -15.93 -15.68 7.79
N ARG A 2 -14.61 -15.55 7.65
CA ARG A 2 -13.68 -15.82 8.76
C ARG A 2 -13.12 -14.49 9.27
N ASP A 3 -13.16 -14.33 10.58
CA ASP A 3 -12.62 -13.19 11.31
C ASP A 3 -11.09 -13.20 11.24
N PHE A 4 -10.50 -12.08 10.84
CA PHE A 4 -9.06 -11.88 10.80
C PHE A 4 -8.62 -11.12 12.07
N HIS A 5 -7.54 -11.57 12.71
CA HIS A 5 -7.01 -10.95 13.93
C HIS A 5 -6.09 -9.76 13.58
N THR A 6 -6.42 -8.57 14.08
CA THR A 6 -5.65 -7.33 13.91
C THR A 6 -4.61 -7.14 15.03
N TYR A 7 -3.39 -6.71 14.70
CA TYR A 7 -2.38 -6.24 15.65
C TYR A 7 -2.33 -4.70 15.65
N SER A 8 -2.42 -4.07 16.82
CA SER A 8 -2.46 -2.61 17.00
C SER A 8 -1.07 -1.95 17.13
N THR A 9 -0.78 -1.05 16.19
CA THR A 9 -0.02 0.22 16.21
C THR A 9 1.25 0.40 17.07
N TYR A 10 2.36 0.78 16.40
CA TYR A 10 3.40 1.66 16.94
C TYR A 10 3.29 3.07 16.32
N GLY A 11 3.77 4.09 17.05
CA GLY A 11 3.47 5.52 16.86
C GLY A 11 3.68 6.05 15.45
N GLY A 12 2.80 6.97 15.02
CA GLY A 12 2.87 7.62 13.71
C GLY A 12 2.44 6.75 12.53
N SER A 13 1.62 5.73 12.80
CA SER A 13 0.63 5.11 11.90
C SER A 13 1.10 4.66 10.52
N ALA A 14 2.19 3.89 10.52
CA ALA A 14 2.48 2.96 9.43
C ALA A 14 2.54 1.51 9.93
N VAL A 15 1.90 0.57 9.23
CA VAL A 15 2.03 -0.88 9.50
C VAL A 15 3.01 -1.47 8.49
N GLN A 16 4.07 -2.11 8.98
CA GLN A 16 5.07 -2.78 8.13
C GLN A 16 5.00 -4.29 8.30
N PHE A 17 5.00 -5.01 7.19
CA PHE A 17 4.89 -6.46 7.18
C PHE A 17 5.63 -7.09 6.01
N THR A 18 5.84 -8.39 6.08
CA THR A 18 6.42 -9.17 4.98
C THR A 18 5.66 -10.47 4.76
N THR A 19 5.52 -10.89 3.50
CA THR A 19 4.89 -12.16 3.14
C THR A 19 5.88 -13.33 3.25
N SER A 20 5.38 -14.57 3.22
CA SER A 20 6.18 -15.80 3.06
C SER A 20 7.11 -15.75 1.85
N SER A 21 6.68 -15.09 0.77
CA SER A 21 7.43 -14.89 -0.47
C SER A 21 8.48 -13.78 -0.38
N GLY A 22 8.61 -13.08 0.76
CA GLY A 22 9.61 -12.03 0.98
C GLY A 22 9.23 -10.67 0.39
N VAL A 23 7.99 -10.49 -0.07
CA VAL A 23 7.47 -9.15 -0.41
C VAL A 23 7.40 -8.35 0.88
N ARG A 24 7.97 -7.15 0.89
CA ARG A 24 7.88 -6.21 2.01
C ARG A 24 6.81 -5.20 1.69
N CYS A 25 6.01 -4.85 2.68
CA CYS A 25 4.91 -3.92 2.50
C CYS A 25 4.81 -2.95 3.67
N ARG A 26 4.28 -1.77 3.37
CA ARG A 26 3.98 -0.73 4.34
C ARG A 26 2.64 -0.08 3.99
N ILE A 27 1.77 -0.02 4.99
CA ILE A 27 0.54 0.76 4.94
C ILE A 27 0.83 2.07 5.68
N TRP A 28 0.87 3.20 4.98
CA TRP A 28 1.01 4.54 5.54
C TRP A 28 -0.37 5.18 5.70
N ASP A 29 -0.76 5.47 6.94
CA ASP A 29 -1.94 6.28 7.24
C ASP A 29 -1.64 7.27 8.37
N PRO A 30 -0.87 8.36 8.12
CA PRO A 30 -0.51 9.33 9.15
C PRO A 30 -1.79 9.94 9.75
N LEU A 31 -2.11 9.53 10.98
CA LEU A 31 -3.25 10.02 11.76
C LEU A 31 -3.21 11.55 11.73
N ALA A 32 -4.17 12.15 11.03
CA ALA A 32 -4.41 13.58 10.93
C ALA A 32 -3.48 14.45 10.05
N SER A 33 -2.71 13.90 9.11
CA SER A 33 -2.05 14.76 8.09
C SER A 33 -2.34 14.32 6.66
N PHE A 34 -2.99 15.21 5.91
CA PHE A 34 -3.22 15.14 4.46
C PHE A 34 -1.88 15.15 3.72
N GLN A 35 -1.20 14.01 3.65
CA GLN A 35 0.07 13.88 2.95
C GLN A 35 -0.09 13.02 1.70
N PRO A 36 0.53 13.39 0.56
CA PRO A 36 0.40 12.67 -0.71
C PRO A 36 0.89 11.20 -0.65
N TRP A 37 1.57 10.82 0.44
CA TRP A 37 2.16 9.50 0.67
C TRP A 37 1.25 8.54 1.44
N THR A 38 0.02 8.93 1.77
CA THR A 38 -0.97 8.01 2.37
C THR A 38 -1.34 6.94 1.35
N GLY A 39 -1.05 5.67 1.68
CA GLY A 39 -1.04 4.61 0.70
C GLY A 39 -0.58 3.26 1.25
N ILE A 40 -0.63 2.26 0.38
CA ILE A 40 -0.03 0.96 0.56
C ILE A 40 1.08 0.83 -0.47
N GLU A 41 2.28 0.54 -0.01
CA GLU A 41 3.44 0.27 -0.86
C GLU A 41 3.93 -1.14 -0.57
N CYS A 42 4.14 -1.94 -1.61
CA CYS A 42 4.78 -3.26 -1.51
C CYS A 42 5.96 -3.33 -2.48
N TRP A 43 7.12 -3.77 -2.00
CA TRP A 43 8.36 -3.74 -2.77
C TRP A 43 9.21 -4.99 -2.60
N GLY A 44 10.17 -5.13 -3.52
CA GLY A 44 11.06 -6.27 -3.63
C GLY A 44 10.78 -7.08 -4.90
N GLN A 45 10.87 -8.39 -4.81
CA GLN A 45 10.57 -9.28 -5.93
C GLN A 45 9.06 -9.54 -5.98
N LEU A 46 8.35 -8.75 -6.79
CA LEU A 46 6.90 -8.85 -6.91
C LEU A 46 6.52 -10.06 -7.78
N PRO A 47 5.72 -11.03 -7.28
CA PRO A 47 5.31 -12.18 -8.08
C PRO A 47 4.40 -11.75 -9.22
N GLY A 48 4.50 -12.37 -10.40
CA GLY A 48 3.61 -12.13 -11.54
C GLY A 48 3.66 -10.72 -12.15
N VAL A 49 4.66 -9.90 -11.80
CA VAL A 49 4.94 -8.58 -12.41
C VAL A 49 6.19 -8.70 -13.30
N ALA A 50 6.33 -7.81 -14.29
CA ALA A 50 7.54 -7.74 -15.12
C ALA A 50 8.82 -7.57 -14.25
N PRO A 51 9.95 -8.24 -14.58
CA PRO A 51 11.12 -8.30 -13.69
C PRO A 51 11.79 -6.96 -13.35
N ASN A 52 11.56 -5.93 -14.16
CA ASN A 52 12.09 -4.59 -13.94
C ASN A 52 11.23 -3.76 -12.96
N LEU A 53 10.00 -4.19 -12.66
CA LEU A 53 9.13 -3.52 -11.71
C LEU A 53 9.27 -4.19 -10.34
N ASN A 54 9.45 -3.38 -9.31
CA ASN A 54 9.78 -3.83 -7.96
C ASN A 54 9.03 -3.05 -6.89
N LEU A 55 8.03 -2.25 -7.28
CA LEU A 55 7.14 -1.50 -6.42
C LEU A 55 5.70 -1.62 -6.91
N ALA A 56 4.79 -1.91 -5.98
CA ALA A 56 3.35 -1.84 -6.15
C ALA A 56 2.81 -0.77 -5.21
N VAL A 57 2.00 0.14 -5.74
CA VAL A 57 1.43 1.26 -5.00
C VAL A 57 -0.08 1.19 -5.11
N ALA A 58 -0.76 1.43 -4.00
CA ALA A 58 -2.15 1.88 -3.93
C ALA A 58 -2.15 3.17 -3.09
N SER A 59 -2.69 4.26 -3.62
CA SER A 59 -2.66 5.57 -2.97
C SER A 59 -4.07 6.14 -2.85
N VAL A 60 -4.27 6.93 -1.80
CA VAL A 60 -5.49 7.74 -1.66
C VAL A 60 -5.47 8.90 -2.66
N TYR A 61 -4.29 9.39 -3.03
CA TYR A 61 -4.12 10.50 -3.95
C TYR A 61 -3.97 10.02 -5.39
N PRO A 62 -4.49 10.78 -6.38
CA PRO A 62 -4.36 10.40 -7.77
C PRO A 62 -2.95 10.69 -8.28
N TYR A 63 -2.49 9.80 -9.15
CA TYR A 63 -1.24 9.90 -9.90
C TYR A 63 -1.54 9.96 -11.39
N ASP A 64 -0.63 10.54 -12.14
CA ASP A 64 -0.66 10.47 -13.60
C ASP A 64 -0.35 9.04 -14.07
N LYS A 65 -1.25 8.46 -14.87
CA LYS A 65 -1.18 7.05 -15.31
C LYS A 65 0.01 6.69 -16.19
N ASP A 66 0.66 7.68 -16.80
CA ASP A 66 1.79 7.42 -17.70
C ASP A 66 3.13 7.72 -17.00
N THR A 67 3.16 8.71 -16.10
CA THR A 67 4.39 9.19 -15.45
C THR A 67 4.53 8.82 -13.99
N HIS A 68 3.46 8.31 -13.36
CA HIS A 68 3.36 8.06 -11.92
C HIS A 68 3.82 9.26 -11.07
N THR A 69 3.56 10.47 -11.56
CA THR A 69 3.75 11.70 -10.79
C THR A 69 2.47 12.01 -10.04
N ALA A 70 2.58 12.29 -8.74
CA ALA A 70 1.43 12.63 -7.90
C ALA A 70 0.78 13.95 -8.36
N PHE A 71 -0.55 13.97 -8.48
CA PHE A 71 -1.30 15.21 -8.68
C PHE A 71 -1.48 15.91 -7.32
N ASN A 72 -0.53 16.76 -6.96
CA ASN A 72 -0.47 17.45 -5.67
C ASN A 72 -1.07 18.87 -5.66
N SER A 73 -1.51 19.38 -6.82
CA SER A 73 -2.09 20.72 -6.95
C SER A 73 -2.98 20.83 -8.20
N GLY A 74 -3.92 21.77 -8.16
CA GLY A 74 -4.83 22.06 -9.28
C GLY A 74 -5.92 20.99 -9.49
N PRO A 75 -6.72 21.14 -10.57
CA PRO A 75 -7.73 20.15 -10.92
C PRO A 75 -7.08 18.86 -11.43
N VAL A 76 -7.52 17.72 -10.90
CA VAL A 76 -7.05 16.39 -11.31
C VAL A 76 -7.72 16.01 -12.64
N PRO A 77 -6.96 15.77 -13.72
CA PRO A 77 -7.49 15.26 -14.98
C PRO A 77 -7.92 13.79 -14.79
N GLN A 78 -9.23 13.56 -14.63
CA GLN A 78 -9.76 12.25 -14.23
C GLN A 78 -9.42 11.13 -15.23
N GLU A 79 -9.33 11.45 -16.52
CA GLU A 79 -8.96 10.53 -17.58
C GLU A 79 -7.49 10.09 -17.55
N ARG A 80 -6.65 10.81 -16.79
CA ARG A 80 -5.25 10.49 -16.56
C ARG A 80 -4.97 9.98 -15.16
N ALA A 81 -5.96 10.05 -14.25
CA ALA A 81 -5.78 9.68 -12.86
C ALA A 81 -5.79 8.17 -12.67
N VAL A 82 -4.80 7.66 -11.95
CA VAL A 82 -4.78 6.31 -11.37
C VAL A 82 -4.46 6.39 -9.89
N TYR A 83 -4.92 5.40 -9.15
CA TYR A 83 -4.68 5.28 -7.71
C TYR A 83 -3.82 4.07 -7.37
N SER A 84 -3.68 3.14 -8.31
CA SER A 84 -2.85 1.95 -8.13
C SER A 84 -2.03 1.67 -9.37
N PHE A 85 -0.77 1.29 -9.18
CA PHE A 85 0.16 1.02 -10.28
C PHE A 85 1.35 0.17 -9.83
N PHE A 86 2.09 -0.34 -10.82
CA PHE A 86 3.39 -0.98 -10.62
C PHE A 86 4.47 -0.12 -11.24
N GLU A 87 5.60 0.02 -10.57
CA GLU A 87 6.73 0.79 -11.08
C GLU A 87 8.09 0.21 -10.69
N HIS A 88 9.13 0.79 -11.27
CA HIS A 88 10.50 0.59 -10.85
C HIS A 88 10.90 1.70 -9.88
N THR A 89 11.49 1.32 -8.75
CA THR A 89 12.04 2.25 -7.77
C THR A 89 13.40 1.79 -7.26
N ASP A 90 14.13 2.72 -6.65
CA ASP A 90 15.28 2.39 -5.83
C ASP A 90 14.78 1.90 -4.47
N LEU A 91 14.97 0.60 -4.20
CA LEU A 91 14.50 -0.04 -2.97
C LEU A 91 15.10 0.58 -1.71
N SER A 92 16.28 1.21 -1.79
CA SER A 92 16.91 1.86 -0.63
C SER A 92 16.04 2.98 -0.06
N LYS A 93 15.20 3.63 -0.89
CA LYS A 93 14.24 4.65 -0.47
C LYS A 93 13.08 4.10 0.36
N HIS A 94 12.81 2.81 0.26
CA HIS A 94 11.75 2.14 1.00
C HIS A 94 12.27 1.47 2.27
N GLU A 95 13.59 1.24 2.36
CA GLU A 95 14.29 0.76 3.55
C GLU A 95 14.73 1.88 4.50
N THR A 96 14.15 3.08 4.36
CA THR A 96 14.32 4.20 5.27
C THR A 96 12.97 4.72 5.76
N SER A 97 12.97 5.39 6.91
CA SER A 97 11.78 5.97 7.52
C SER A 97 12.06 7.30 8.21
N GLY A 98 11.01 8.12 8.34
CA GLY A 98 11.06 9.41 9.00
C GLY A 98 11.82 10.50 8.22
N LEU A 99 11.78 11.73 8.77
CA LEU A 99 12.42 12.90 8.16
C LEU A 99 13.94 12.76 8.06
N GLN A 100 14.54 11.99 8.95
CA GLN A 100 15.99 11.73 8.97
C GLN A 100 16.40 10.57 8.07
N GLN A 101 15.46 9.93 7.37
CA GLN A 101 15.73 8.78 6.48
C GLN A 101 16.52 7.68 7.19
N THR A 102 16.12 7.38 8.44
CA THR A 102 16.78 6.37 9.24
C THR A 102 16.48 5.00 8.66
N PRO A 103 17.48 4.11 8.52
CA PRO A 103 17.25 2.74 8.06
C PRO A 103 16.16 2.04 8.89
N VAL A 104 15.29 1.33 8.20
CA VAL A 104 14.26 0.48 8.82
C VAL A 104 14.96 -0.73 9.44
N ASP A 105 14.69 -1.00 10.72
CA ASP A 105 15.13 -2.24 11.34
C ASP A 105 14.42 -3.43 10.66
N PRO A 106 15.13 -4.38 10.05
CA PRO A 106 14.51 -5.55 9.43
C PRO A 106 13.64 -6.37 10.40
N ALA A 107 13.92 -6.33 11.71
CA ALA A 107 13.11 -7.00 12.72
C ALA A 107 11.74 -6.32 12.95
N SER A 108 11.52 -5.12 12.40
CA SER A 108 10.25 -4.41 12.49
C SER A 108 9.19 -4.88 11.48
N TYR A 109 9.58 -5.68 10.47
CA TYR A 109 8.62 -6.29 9.57
C TYR A 109 7.93 -7.48 10.25
N HIS A 110 6.63 -7.37 10.44
CA HIS A 110 5.84 -8.48 10.96
C HIS A 110 5.51 -9.48 9.84
N PRO A 111 5.70 -10.79 10.04
CA PRO A 111 5.26 -11.77 9.05
C PRO A 111 3.73 -11.75 8.89
N LEU A 112 3.25 -11.64 7.66
CA LEU A 112 1.87 -11.87 7.28
C LEU A 112 1.77 -13.27 6.65
N ALA A 113 1.33 -14.24 7.44
CA ALA A 113 1.20 -15.62 7.02
C ALA A 113 -0.04 -15.82 6.13
N ALA A 114 -0.04 -16.92 5.36
CA ALA A 114 -1.19 -17.34 4.59
C ALA A 114 -2.47 -17.43 5.45
N GLY A 115 -3.57 -16.89 4.93
CA GLY A 115 -4.85 -16.78 5.60
C GLY A 115 -4.94 -15.65 6.64
N GLN A 116 -3.94 -14.76 6.72
CA GLN A 116 -3.98 -13.57 7.58
C GLN A 116 -4.29 -12.31 6.77
N MET A 117 -4.83 -11.31 7.47
CA MET A 117 -5.12 -9.99 6.92
C MET A 117 -4.77 -8.92 7.94
N ILE A 118 -4.23 -7.83 7.45
CA ILE A 118 -4.08 -6.57 8.16
C ILE A 118 -5.21 -5.66 7.71
N LEU A 119 -5.91 -5.07 8.69
CA LEU A 119 -6.87 -3.99 8.47
C LEU A 119 -6.40 -2.79 9.28
N VAL A 120 -6.14 -1.68 8.60
CA VAL A 120 -5.90 -0.37 9.19
C VAL A 120 -7.19 0.42 9.00
N PRO A 121 -8.05 0.50 10.03
CA PRO A 121 -9.33 1.17 9.92
C PRO A 121 -9.13 2.69 9.83
N GLY A 122 -9.91 3.33 8.97
CA GLY A 122 -10.03 4.78 8.96
C GLY A 122 -10.71 5.28 10.25
N SER A 123 -10.42 6.54 10.64
CA SER A 123 -11.06 7.14 11.81
C SER A 123 -12.52 7.49 11.50
N ARG A 124 -13.46 6.64 11.92
CA ARG A 124 -14.90 6.93 11.86
C ARG A 124 -15.21 8.23 12.60
N GLY A 125 -15.59 9.28 11.87
CA GLY A 125 -15.97 10.61 12.41
C GLY A 125 -14.94 11.73 12.23
N ALA A 126 -13.80 11.45 11.58
CA ALA A 126 -12.79 12.45 11.17
C ALA A 126 -12.58 12.38 9.64
N PRO A 127 -12.00 13.42 9.00
CA PRO A 127 -11.75 13.42 7.56
C PRO A 127 -10.69 12.39 7.07
N THR A 128 -10.09 11.60 7.95
CA THR A 128 -9.28 10.42 7.60
C THR A 128 -10.21 9.20 7.48
N ILE A 129 -10.78 9.00 6.29
CA ILE A 129 -11.96 8.16 6.03
C ILE A 129 -11.63 6.77 5.46
N ASN A 130 -10.37 6.48 5.14
CA ASN A 130 -10.02 5.31 4.33
C ASN A 130 -9.74 4.08 5.18
N ASP A 131 -10.40 2.96 4.89
CA ASP A 131 -9.95 1.65 5.31
C ASP A 131 -8.87 1.16 4.33
N ALA A 132 -7.71 0.77 4.85
CA ALA A 132 -6.66 0.13 4.08
C ALA A 132 -6.48 -1.30 4.59
N MET A 133 -6.40 -2.26 3.68
CA MET A 133 -6.21 -3.67 4.02
C MET A 133 -5.19 -4.34 3.13
N CYS A 134 -4.55 -5.36 3.69
CA CYS A 134 -3.75 -6.32 2.94
C CYS A 134 -4.01 -7.74 3.46
N ALA A 135 -4.33 -8.67 2.58
CA ALA A 135 -4.61 -10.07 2.88
C ALA A 135 -3.67 -10.98 2.10
N ALA A 136 -3.04 -11.91 2.81
CA ALA A 136 -2.23 -12.97 2.21
C ALA A 136 -3.07 -14.25 2.09
N ASP A 137 -3.30 -14.70 0.88
CA ASP A 137 -4.02 -15.94 0.59
C ASP A 137 -3.08 -17.16 0.64
N PRO A 138 -3.62 -18.39 0.78
CA PRO A 138 -2.81 -19.62 0.78
C PRO A 138 -2.10 -19.96 -0.53
N ASP A 139 -2.43 -19.30 -1.63
CA ASP A 139 -1.84 -19.51 -2.96
C ASP A 139 -0.68 -18.52 -3.25
N ASP A 140 -0.05 -17.98 -2.19
CA ASP A 140 0.96 -16.91 -2.24
C ASP A 140 0.46 -15.63 -2.95
N THR A 141 -0.85 -15.44 -3.05
CA THR A 141 -1.43 -14.17 -3.46
C THR A 141 -1.39 -13.18 -2.31
N LEU A 142 -0.98 -11.93 -2.58
CA LEU A 142 -1.21 -10.79 -1.69
C LEU A 142 -2.20 -9.84 -2.36
N THR A 143 -3.32 -9.56 -1.70
CA THR A 143 -4.28 -8.54 -2.14
C THR A 143 -4.20 -7.37 -1.19
N CYS A 144 -3.94 -6.16 -1.71
CA CYS A 144 -3.96 -4.94 -0.93
C CYS A 144 -4.93 -3.95 -1.56
N GLU A 145 -5.81 -3.40 -0.73
CA GLU A 145 -6.92 -2.54 -1.15
C GLU A 145 -7.04 -1.35 -0.21
N MET A 146 -7.48 -0.24 -0.77
CA MET A 146 -7.90 0.92 0.00
C MET A 146 -9.13 1.56 -0.61
N GLN A 147 -10.00 2.05 0.26
CA GLN A 147 -11.14 2.86 -0.17
C GLN A 147 -10.69 4.32 -0.31
N ASN A 148 -10.99 4.96 -1.44
CA ASN A 148 -10.67 6.36 -1.64
C ASN A 148 -11.83 7.28 -1.20
N ALA A 149 -11.59 8.05 -0.14
CA ALA A 149 -12.55 9.01 0.39
C ALA A 149 -12.77 10.28 -0.44
N TRP A 150 -11.85 10.64 -1.35
CA TRP A 150 -12.01 11.78 -2.26
C TRP A 150 -12.65 11.40 -3.59
N GLY A 151 -12.75 10.09 -3.87
CA GLY A 151 -13.51 9.54 -4.99
C GLY A 151 -14.98 9.28 -4.64
N ARG A 152 -15.65 8.46 -5.45
CA ARG A 152 -17.04 7.99 -5.19
C ARG A 152 -17.10 6.86 -4.14
N GLY A 153 -16.10 6.73 -3.28
CA GLY A 153 -15.91 5.56 -2.42
C GLY A 153 -15.42 4.32 -3.19
N GLU A 154 -14.74 4.54 -4.32
CA GLU A 154 -14.18 3.45 -5.12
C GLU A 154 -13.01 2.80 -4.37
N THR A 155 -12.92 1.47 -4.49
CA THR A 155 -11.81 0.69 -3.96
C THR A 155 -10.76 0.57 -5.04
N HIS A 156 -9.53 0.94 -4.70
CA HIS A 156 -8.37 0.77 -5.55
C HIS A 156 -7.35 -0.09 -4.82
N GLY A 157 -6.58 -0.85 -5.58
CA GLY A 157 -5.59 -1.72 -5.01
C GLY A 157 -4.76 -2.46 -6.03
N PHE A 158 -4.08 -3.48 -5.54
CA PHE A 158 -3.37 -4.42 -6.37
C PHE A 158 -3.48 -5.83 -5.82
N ARG A 159 -3.37 -6.79 -6.72
CA ARG A 159 -3.22 -8.21 -6.42
C ARG A 159 -1.87 -8.66 -6.97
N LEU A 160 -1.01 -9.12 -6.08
CA LEU A 160 0.24 -9.80 -6.42
C LEU A 160 0.00 -11.30 -6.41
N SER A 161 0.27 -11.99 -7.51
CA SER A 161 0.11 -13.45 -7.61
C SER A 161 1.15 -14.04 -8.56
N PRO A 162 1.70 -15.23 -8.27
CA PRO A 162 2.57 -15.93 -9.21
C PRO A 162 1.95 -16.17 -10.60
N HIS A 163 0.62 -16.19 -10.69
CA HIS A 163 -0.12 -16.43 -11.93
C HIS A 163 -0.45 -15.16 -12.74
N GLY A 164 -0.01 -14.01 -12.26
CA GLY A 164 -0.23 -12.72 -12.91
C GLY A 164 -0.78 -11.70 -11.94
N SER A 165 -0.12 -10.55 -11.91
CA SER A 165 -0.43 -9.46 -11.00
C SER A 165 -1.12 -8.31 -11.70
N ARG A 166 -1.96 -7.58 -10.97
CA ARG A 166 -2.71 -6.44 -11.52
C ARG A 166 -2.90 -5.35 -10.48
N ALA A 167 -2.93 -4.11 -10.94
CA ALA A 167 -3.40 -2.95 -10.21
C ALA A 167 -4.77 -2.52 -10.76
N TYR A 168 -5.62 -1.92 -9.94
CA TYR A 168 -6.98 -1.48 -10.28
C TYR A 168 -7.43 -0.32 -9.38
#